data_AF-A0A0G1KAN3-F1
#
_entry.id   AF-A0A0G1KAN3-F1
#
_cell.length_a   1.000
_cell.length_b   1.000
_cell.length_c   1.000
_cell.angle_alpha   90.00
_cell.angle_beta   90.00
_cell.angle_gamma   90.00
#
_symmetry.space_group_name_H-M   'P 1'
#
loop_
_entity.id
_entity.type
_entity.pdbx_description
1 polymer ?
#
loop_
_entity_poly.entity_id
_entity_poly.type
_entity_poly.pdbx_seq_one_letter_code
_entity_poly.pdbx_strand_id
1 'polypeptide(L)'
;MWETLIVCDGTTTDPCTFGHLILLAQNLINNLIVISTFLATAAFAYAGFILLTSGGNESAKTRAKEIFRKVLIGYLWILGAWLLIYTITSVLLRSGYSLLGAP
;
A
#
# COMPACT_ATOMS: atom_id res chain seq x y z
N MET A 1 -10.40 -5.25 -12.51
CA MET A 1 -9.69 -4.74 -11.31
C MET A 1 -10.26 -5.27 -9.98
N TRP A 2 -11.52 -5.74 -9.94
CA TRP A 2 -12.15 -6.36 -8.75
C TRP A 2 -12.35 -7.88 -8.89
N GLU A 3 -12.02 -8.45 -10.06
CA GLU A 3 -12.29 -9.85 -10.40
C GLU A 3 -11.27 -10.84 -9.83
N THR A 4 -10.14 -10.37 -9.30
CA THR A 4 -9.11 -11.23 -8.69
C THR A 4 -9.31 -11.43 -7.18
N LEU A 5 -10.45 -10.98 -6.62
CA LEU A 5 -10.79 -11.24 -5.22
C LEU A 5 -11.32 -12.67 -4.99
N ILE A 6 -11.92 -13.27 -6.01
CA ILE A 6 -12.29 -14.69 -5.97
C ILE A 6 -11.09 -15.50 -6.41
N VAL A 7 -10.26 -15.89 -5.44
CA VAL A 7 -9.06 -16.69 -5.69
C VAL A 7 -9.37 -18.19 -5.71
N CYS A 8 -10.60 -18.59 -5.36
CA CYS A 8 -11.14 -19.95 -5.43
C CYS A 8 -12.66 -19.91 -5.59
N ASP A 9 -13.24 -20.94 -6.23
CA ASP A 9 -14.70 -21.12 -6.34
C ASP A 9 -15.26 -22.27 -5.46
N GLY A 10 -14.40 -23.03 -4.79
CA GLY A 10 -14.79 -24.13 -3.89
C GLY A 10 -15.24 -25.42 -4.59
N THR A 11 -14.96 -25.57 -5.89
CA THR A 11 -15.23 -26.80 -6.65
C THR A 11 -14.19 -27.89 -6.41
N THR A 12 -14.50 -29.14 -6.81
CA THR A 12 -13.61 -30.30 -6.66
C THR A 12 -12.26 -30.17 -7.39
N THR A 13 -12.13 -29.22 -8.31
CA THR A 13 -10.92 -28.93 -9.08
C THR A 13 -10.06 -27.81 -8.48
N ASP A 14 -10.64 -26.90 -7.67
CA ASP A 14 -9.93 -25.79 -7.00
C ASP A 14 -10.41 -25.62 -5.54
N PRO A 15 -10.02 -26.54 -4.63
CA PRO A 15 -10.38 -26.43 -3.22
C PRO A 15 -9.78 -25.16 -2.59
N CYS A 16 -10.62 -24.41 -1.86
CA CYS A 16 -10.21 -23.22 -1.13
C CYS A 16 -9.20 -23.56 -0.03
N THR A 17 -7.92 -23.37 -0.31
CA THR A 17 -6.85 -23.52 0.68
C THR A 17 -6.49 -22.18 1.33
N PHE A 18 -5.93 -22.23 2.54
CA PHE A 18 -5.49 -21.04 3.29
C PHE A 18 -4.54 -20.14 2.51
N GLY A 19 -3.72 -20.69 1.61
CA GLY A 19 -2.86 -19.92 0.70
C GLY A 19 -3.63 -18.93 -0.19
N HIS A 20 -4.81 -19.32 -0.68
CA HIS A 20 -5.64 -18.47 -1.53
C HIS A 20 -6.34 -17.34 -0.76
N LEU A 21 -6.67 -17.55 0.52
CA LEU A 21 -7.17 -16.49 1.41
C LEU A 21 -6.11 -15.41 1.66
N ILE A 22 -4.85 -15.81 1.74
CA ILE A 22 -3.75 -14.86 1.95
C ILE A 22 -3.40 -14.14 0.63
N LEU A 23 -3.45 -14.85 -0.50
CA LEU A 23 -3.26 -14.26 -1.83
C LEU A 23 -4.37 -13.24 -2.16
N LEU A 24 -5.59 -13.52 -1.71
CA LEU A 24 -6.72 -12.59 -1.72
C LEU A 24 -6.38 -11.31 -0.96
N ALA A 25 -5.91 -11.43 0.28
CA ALA A 25 -5.55 -10.29 1.10
C ALA A 25 -4.44 -9.44 0.44
N GLN A 26 -3.45 -10.09 -0.17
CA GLN A 26 -2.35 -9.40 -0.86
C GLN A 26 -2.85 -8.60 -2.08
N ASN A 27 -3.71 -9.20 -2.90
CA ASN A 27 -4.31 -8.54 -4.06
C ASN A 27 -5.24 -7.38 -3.65
N LEU A 28 -6.03 -7.57 -2.60
CA LEU A 28 -6.90 -6.52 -2.05
C LEU A 28 -6.10 -5.31 -1.56
N ILE A 29 -5.02 -5.55 -0.81
CA ILE A 29 -4.16 -4.49 -0.28
C ILE A 29 -3.45 -3.75 -1.42
N ASN A 30 -2.90 -4.46 -2.41
CA ASN A 30 -2.28 -3.83 -3.57
C ASN A 30 -3.27 -2.93 -4.34
N ASN A 31 -4.52 -3.37 -4.49
CA ASN A 31 -5.55 -2.57 -5.12
C ASN A 31 -5.89 -1.30 -4.31
N LEU A 32 -5.98 -1.41 -2.98
CA LEU A 32 -6.20 -0.27 -2.08
C LEU A 32 -5.05 0.74 -2.13
N ILE A 33 -3.81 0.25 -2.24
CA ILE A 33 -2.62 1.09 -2.31
C ILE A 33 -2.60 1.91 -3.59
N VAL A 34 -2.95 1.34 -4.73
CA VAL A 34 -3.02 2.09 -6.01
C VAL A 34 -3.93 3.31 -5.89
N ILE A 35 -5.08 3.17 -5.23
CA ILE A 35 -6.02 4.27 -4.98
C ILE A 35 -5.42 5.28 -3.99
N SER A 36 -4.81 4.81 -2.90
CA SER A 36 -4.14 5.65 -1.91
C SER A 36 -2.97 6.45 -2.49
N THR A 37 -2.16 5.83 -3.36
CA THR A 37 -1.04 6.48 -4.04
C THR A 37 -1.51 7.62 -4.92
N PHE A 38 -2.62 7.47 -5.65
CA PHE A 38 -3.20 8.56 -6.43
C PHE A 38 -3.56 9.77 -5.55
N LEU A 39 -4.17 9.53 -4.40
CA LEU A 39 -4.54 10.58 -3.45
C LEU A 39 -3.29 11.23 -2.81
N ALA A 40 -2.28 10.43 -2.49
CA ALA A 40 -1.00 10.90 -1.97
C ALA A 40 -0.27 11.77 -3.00
N THR A 41 -0.22 11.37 -4.28
CA THR A 41 0.38 12.15 -5.36
C THR A 41 -0.29 13.52 -5.51
N ALA A 42 -1.62 13.59 -5.41
CA ALA A 42 -2.34 14.86 -5.42
C ALA A 42 -1.98 15.76 -4.22
N ALA A 43 -1.87 15.19 -3.01
CA ALA A 43 -1.46 15.91 -1.81
C ALA A 43 -0.01 16.41 -1.91
N PHE A 44 0.90 15.62 -2.48
CA PHE A 44 2.28 16.03 -2.75
C PHE A 44 2.38 17.13 -3.80
N ALA A 45 1.58 17.07 -4.87
CA ALA A 45 1.53 18.11 -5.89
C ALA A 45 1.06 19.45 -5.29
N TYR A 46 0.02 19.42 -4.43
CA TYR A 46 -0.48 20.60 -3.73
C TYR A 46 0.55 21.18 -2.74
N ALA A 47 1.20 20.34 -1.94
CA ALA A 47 2.24 20.75 -1.01
C ALA A 47 3.48 21.32 -1.75
N GLY A 48 3.86 20.70 -2.87
CA GLY A 48 4.94 21.17 -3.74
C GLY A 48 4.62 22.53 -4.36
N PHE A 49 3.38 22.75 -4.78
CA PHE A 49 2.93 24.02 -5.35
C PHE A 49 3.09 25.17 -4.35
N ILE A 50 2.56 25.01 -3.12
CA ILE A 50 2.70 26.01 -2.03
C ILE A 50 4.17 26.33 -1.72
N LEU A 51 5.04 25.32 -1.80
CA LEU A 51 6.47 25.49 -1.51
C LEU A 51 7.17 26.33 -2.59
N LEU A 52 6.76 26.17 -3.85
CA LEU A 52 7.27 26.94 -5.00
C LEU A 52 6.71 28.36 -5.08
N THR A 53 5.44 28.59 -4.70
CA THR A 53 4.82 29.93 -4.75
C THR A 53 5.21 30.84 -3.57
N SER A 54 5.91 30.33 -2.55
CA SER A 54 6.30 31.08 -1.33
C SER A 54 7.48 32.06 -1.53
N GLY A 55 7.63 32.62 -2.73
CA GLY A 55 8.78 33.41 -3.20
C GLY A 55 9.17 34.63 -2.34
N GLY A 56 9.92 34.41 -1.26
CA GLY A 56 10.68 35.45 -0.56
C GLY A 56 10.33 35.68 0.91
N ASN A 57 9.33 35.01 1.49
CA ASN A 57 9.00 35.19 2.91
C ASN A 57 9.59 34.02 3.75
N GLU A 58 10.57 34.31 4.63
CA GLU A 58 11.20 33.30 5.52
C GLU A 58 10.17 32.56 6.40
N SER A 59 9.10 33.24 6.78
CA SER A 59 8.01 32.66 7.58
C SER A 59 7.21 31.64 6.78
N ALA A 60 6.97 31.90 5.49
CA ALA A 60 6.33 30.97 4.57
C ALA A 60 7.24 29.78 4.24
N LYS A 61 8.55 30.01 4.11
CA LYS A 61 9.56 28.96 3.92
C LYS A 61 9.60 27.97 5.08
N THR A 62 9.55 28.48 6.32
CA THR A 62 9.54 27.63 7.53
C THR A 62 8.25 26.81 7.61
N ARG A 63 7.08 27.43 7.38
CA ARG A 63 5.80 26.70 7.33
C ARG A 63 5.75 25.66 6.21
N ALA A 64 6.25 25.99 5.02
CA ALA A 64 6.27 25.05 3.90
C ALA A 64 7.15 23.83 4.21
N LYS A 65 8.30 24.02 4.85
CA LYS A 65 9.19 22.92 5.29
C LYS A 65 8.54 22.03 6.34
N GLU A 66 7.76 22.63 7.25
CA GLU A 66 7.03 21.92 8.29
C GLU A 66 5.90 21.06 7.70
N ILE A 67 5.10 21.63 6.78
CA ILE A 67 4.07 20.89 6.03
C ILE A 67 4.71 19.77 5.21
N PHE A 68 5.80 20.06 4.51
CA PHE A 68 6.52 19.07 3.70
C PHE A 68 7.03 17.90 4.55
N ARG A 69 7.58 18.17 5.74
CA ARG A 69 7.98 17.11 6.69
C ARG A 69 6.79 16.27 7.15
N LYS A 70 5.65 16.87 7.47
CA LYS A 70 4.45 16.13 7.92
C LYS A 70 3.91 15.23 6.81
N VAL A 71 3.84 15.72 5.57
CA VAL A 71 3.39 14.93 4.42
C VAL A 71 4.38 13.80 4.10
N LEU A 72 5.69 14.09 4.14
CA LEU A 72 6.73 13.08 3.92
C LEU A 72 6.66 11.94 4.95
N ILE A 73 6.47 12.27 6.23
CA ILE A 73 6.33 11.26 7.29
C ILE A 73 5.08 10.41 7.07
N GLY A 74 3.95 11.02 6.68
CA GLY A 74 2.69 10.31 6.44
C GLY A 74 2.80 9.34 5.27
N TYR A 75 3.47 9.74 4.19
CA TYR A 75 3.69 8.87 3.04
C TYR A 75 4.64 7.71 3.33
N LEU A 76 5.74 7.97 4.06
CA LEU A 76 6.64 6.92 4.52
C LEU A 76 5.93 5.88 5.40
N TRP A 77 5.00 6.33 6.25
CA TRP A 77 4.18 5.43 7.06
C TRP A 77 3.25 4.53 6.23
N ILE A 78 2.59 5.10 5.22
CA ILE A 78 1.70 4.34 4.32
C ILE A 78 2.51 3.29 3.54
N LEU A 79 3.66 3.69 2.98
CA LEU A 79 4.56 2.77 2.27
C LEU A 79 5.15 1.71 3.21
N GLY A 80 5.50 2.08 4.45
CA GLY A 80 6.01 1.15 5.46
C GLY A 80 4.99 0.09 5.86
N ALA A 81 3.73 0.49 6.09
CA ALA A 81 2.64 -0.43 6.40
C ALA A 81 2.41 -1.43 5.26
N TRP A 82 2.40 -0.96 4.02
CA TRP A 82 2.28 -1.82 2.84
C TRP A 82 3.41 -2.82 2.72
N LEU A 83 4.65 -2.33 2.81
CA LEU A 83 5.85 -3.15 2.68
C LEU A 83 5.90 -4.23 3.76
N LEU A 84 5.54 -3.90 5.01
CA LEU A 84 5.52 -4.86 6.11
C LEU A 84 4.52 -5.99 5.84
N ILE A 85 3.29 -5.67 5.45
CA ILE A 85 2.27 -6.68 5.19
C ILE A 85 2.67 -7.54 3.98
N TYR A 86 3.14 -6.92 2.90
CA TYR A 86 3.64 -7.63 1.73
C TYR A 86 4.78 -8.60 2.09
N THR A 87 5.72 -8.15 2.92
CA THR A 87 6.84 -8.95 3.39
C THR A 87 6.36 -10.14 4.20
N ILE A 88 5.51 -9.92 5.20
CA ILE A 88 4.94 -10.99 6.03
C ILE A 88 4.23 -12.01 5.15
N THR A 89 3.33 -11.57 4.27
CA THR A 89 2.60 -12.44 3.37
C THR A 89 3.53 -13.24 2.44
N SER A 90 4.53 -12.60 1.83
CA SER A 90 5.50 -13.28 0.98
C SER A 90 6.35 -14.32 1.72
N VAL A 91 6.62 -14.06 3.00
CA VAL A 91 7.36 -14.95 3.92
C VAL A 91 6.45 -15.99 4.59
N LEU A 92 5.13 -15.92 4.43
CA LEU A 92 4.20 -16.98 4.83
C LEU A 92 3.77 -17.86 3.65
N LEU A 93 3.93 -17.39 2.41
CA LEU A 93 3.55 -18.13 1.19
C LEU A 93 4.68 -18.87 0.50
N ARG A 94 5.95 -18.66 0.86
CA ARG A 94 7.06 -19.41 0.24
C ARG A 94 6.95 -20.88 0.63
N SER A 95 7.06 -21.74 -0.38
CA SER A 95 6.77 -23.18 -0.41
C SER A 95 7.53 -24.10 0.56
N GLY A 96 8.25 -23.57 1.56
CA GLY A 96 8.99 -24.33 2.58
C GLY A 96 8.28 -24.47 3.94
N TYR A 97 7.17 -23.77 4.18
CA TYR A 97 6.48 -23.71 5.49
C TYR A 97 4.94 -23.78 5.40
N SER A 98 4.38 -24.23 4.28
CA SER A 98 2.95 -24.53 4.14
C SER A 98 2.56 -25.74 5.01
N LEU A 99 2.47 -25.53 6.32
CA LEU A 99 2.10 -26.55 7.31
C LEU A 99 0.60 -26.88 7.31
N LEU A 100 -0.24 -26.08 6.65
CA LEU A 100 -1.71 -26.22 6.64
C LEU A 100 -2.31 -26.24 5.23
N GLY A 101 -1.86 -27.22 4.44
CA GLY A 101 -2.55 -27.67 3.23
C GLY A 101 -2.16 -26.91 1.97
N ALA A 102 -1.61 -27.67 1.02
CA ALA A 102 -1.62 -27.40 -0.42
C ALA A 102 -3.09 -27.35 -0.94
N PRO A 103 -3.40 -27.02 -2.20
CA PRO A 103 -2.65 -27.29 -3.44
C PRO A 103 -1.57 -26.25 -3.79
#